data_AF-A0A4Q7NYR2-F1
#
_entry.id   AF-A0A4Q7NYR2-F1
#
_cell.length_a   1.000
_cell.length_b   1.000
_cell.length_c   1.000
_cell.angle_alpha   90.00
_cell.angle_beta   90.00
_cell.angle_gamma   90.00
#
_symmetry.space_group_name_H-M   'P 1'
#
loop_
_entity.id
_entity.type
_entity.pdbx_description
1 polymer ?
#
loop_
_entity_poly.entity_id
_entity_poly.type
_entity_poly.pdbx_seq_one_letter_code
_entity_poly.pdbx_strand_id
1 'polypeptide(L)'
;MKYKILLLFFLCSFAVVAQEGETYKKTTKAFQENFNAQNVDAIFEMYSADMQNAMTKEGVERFVKGCYEQFGNLKTIMFKETTEGVHRYNAEFDNVTLIMELMLTDDGKIGEIQFQEL
;
A
#
# COMPACT_ATOMS: atom_id res chain seq x y z
N MET A 1 -54.20 -16.24 -10.11
CA MET A 1 -53.64 -16.60 -8.79
C MET A 1 -52.16 -16.24 -8.82
N LYS A 2 -51.77 -15.17 -8.12
CA LYS A 2 -51.00 -15.21 -6.86
C LYS A 2 -49.62 -15.85 -7.03
N TYR A 3 -48.61 -14.97 -7.12
CA TYR A 3 -47.28 -14.97 -6.50
C TYR A 3 -46.55 -16.32 -6.29
N LYS A 4 -45.25 -16.50 -6.55
CA LYS A 4 -44.12 -15.64 -6.18
C LYS A 4 -42.90 -16.00 -7.05
N ILE A 5 -42.31 -14.99 -7.70
CA ILE A 5 -40.90 -15.03 -8.08
C ILE A 5 -40.13 -14.91 -6.76
N LEU A 6 -39.44 -15.98 -6.34
CA LEU A 6 -38.44 -15.93 -5.28
C LEU A 6 -37.07 -15.89 -5.93
N LEU A 7 -36.61 -14.69 -6.30
CA LEU A 7 -35.22 -14.45 -6.64
C LEU A 7 -34.51 -14.04 -5.35
N LEU A 8 -33.92 -15.01 -4.65
CA LEU A 8 -33.17 -14.74 -3.42
C LEU A 8 -31.76 -14.28 -3.79
N PHE A 9 -31.45 -13.07 -3.35
CA PHE A 9 -30.17 -12.37 -3.50
C PHE A 9 -28.97 -13.20 -3.04
N PHE A 10 -28.00 -13.39 -3.93
CA PHE A 10 -26.66 -13.91 -3.60
C PHE A 10 -25.60 -12.98 -4.20
N LEU A 11 -25.47 -11.76 -3.64
CA LEU A 11 -24.54 -10.73 -4.16
C LEU A 11 -23.59 -10.12 -3.10
N CYS A 12 -23.57 -10.60 -1.86
CA CYS A 12 -22.82 -9.92 -0.79
C CYS A 12 -21.31 -10.21 -0.73
N SER A 13 -20.78 -11.15 -1.51
CA SER A 13 -19.36 -11.55 -1.39
C SER A 13 -18.37 -10.72 -2.21
N PHE A 14 -18.83 -9.96 -3.21
CA PHE A 14 -17.94 -9.21 -4.11
C PHE A 14 -17.51 -7.83 -3.55
N ALA A 15 -18.24 -7.30 -2.57
CA ALA A 15 -17.99 -5.95 -2.05
C ALA A 15 -16.66 -5.85 -1.26
N VAL A 16 -16.30 -6.89 -0.51
CA VAL A 16 -15.12 -6.88 0.36
C VAL A 16 -13.82 -6.87 -0.44
N VAL A 17 -13.71 -7.72 -1.48
CA VAL A 17 -12.51 -7.81 -2.32
C VAL A 17 -12.30 -6.53 -3.15
N ALA A 18 -13.39 -5.91 -3.62
CA ALA A 18 -13.30 -4.64 -4.36
C ALA A 18 -12.80 -3.49 -3.48
N GLN A 19 -13.23 -3.46 -2.20
CA GLN A 19 -12.84 -2.43 -1.24
C GLN A 19 -11.36 -2.55 -0.85
N GLU A 20 -10.85 -3.76 -0.69
CA GLU A 20 -9.43 -4.01 -0.38
C GLU A 20 -8.54 -3.46 -1.51
N GLY A 21 -8.79 -3.84 -2.76
CA GLY A 21 -8.00 -3.38 -3.90
C GLY A 21 -8.00 -1.85 -4.05
N GLU A 22 -9.12 -1.18 -3.79
CA GLU A 22 -9.21 0.28 -3.81
C GLU A 22 -8.39 0.93 -2.68
N THR A 23 -8.39 0.31 -1.49
CA THR A 23 -7.64 0.79 -0.33
C THR A 23 -6.14 0.72 -0.59
N TYR A 24 -5.63 -0.41 -1.08
CA TYR A 24 -4.24 -0.57 -1.48
C TYR A 24 -3.82 0.42 -2.58
N LYS A 25 -4.68 0.62 -3.59
CA LYS A 25 -4.41 1.59 -4.66
C LYS A 25 -4.32 3.02 -4.12
N LYS A 26 -5.18 3.41 -3.19
CA LYS A 26 -5.15 4.73 -2.55
C LYS A 26 -3.89 4.90 -1.70
N THR A 27 -3.54 3.89 -0.89
CA THR A 27 -2.37 3.94 -0.02
C THR A 27 -1.07 4.00 -0.81
N THR A 28 -0.90 3.16 -1.83
CA THR A 28 0.30 3.20 -2.71
C THR A 28 0.44 4.54 -3.43
N LYS A 29 -0.66 5.11 -3.96
CA LYS A 29 -0.65 6.43 -4.57
C LYS A 29 -0.24 7.53 -3.58
N ALA A 30 -0.85 7.56 -2.40
CA ALA A 30 -0.51 8.54 -1.37
C ALA A 30 0.94 8.40 -0.90
N PHE A 31 1.44 7.17 -0.80
CA PHE A 31 2.83 6.90 -0.42
C PHE A 31 3.78 7.48 -1.48
N GLN A 32 3.52 7.21 -2.76
CA GLN A 32 4.32 7.73 -3.86
C GLN A 32 4.35 9.27 -3.89
N GLU A 33 3.19 9.92 -3.74
CA GLU A 33 3.08 11.38 -3.74
C GLU A 33 3.89 11.99 -2.57
N ASN A 34 3.73 11.45 -1.37
CA ASN A 34 4.44 11.96 -0.19
C ASN A 34 5.94 11.62 -0.23
N PHE A 35 6.33 10.45 -0.77
CA PHE A 35 7.72 10.06 -0.96
C PHE A 35 8.42 11.05 -1.89
N ASN A 36 7.85 11.35 -3.05
CA ASN A 36 8.45 12.30 -3.99
C ASN A 36 8.44 13.75 -3.47
N ALA A 37 7.45 14.10 -2.64
CA ALA A 37 7.42 15.39 -1.96
C ALA A 37 8.36 15.47 -0.74
N GLN A 38 9.03 14.37 -0.38
CA GLN A 38 9.84 14.24 0.83
C GLN A 38 9.06 14.59 2.11
N ASN A 39 7.74 14.34 2.11
CA ASN A 39 6.85 14.63 3.22
C ASN A 39 6.83 13.48 4.23
N VAL A 40 7.90 13.43 5.04
CA VAL A 40 8.11 12.38 6.05
C VAL A 40 6.96 12.31 7.06
N ASP A 41 6.41 13.45 7.46
CA ASP A 41 5.31 13.52 8.43
C ASP A 41 4.06 12.81 7.89
N ALA A 42 3.70 13.07 6.63
CA ALA A 42 2.58 12.39 6.00
C ALA A 42 2.83 10.88 5.85
N ILE A 43 4.05 10.45 5.52
CA ILE A 43 4.40 9.02 5.42
C ILE A 43 4.32 8.36 6.79
N PHE A 44 4.82 9.00 7.85
CA PHE A 44 4.72 8.48 9.21
C PHE A 44 3.26 8.33 9.64
N GLU A 45 2.39 9.27 9.28
CA GLU A 45 0.94 9.17 9.54
C GLU A 45 0.24 8.07 8.73
N MET A 46 0.85 7.55 7.66
CA MET A 46 0.30 6.41 6.92
C MET A 46 0.56 5.08 7.64
N TYR A 47 1.50 5.03 8.58
CA TYR A 47 1.85 3.80 9.29
C TYR A 47 0.81 3.47 10.37
N SER A 48 0.67 2.19 10.67
CA SER A 48 -0.11 1.74 11.83
C SER A 48 0.55 2.24 13.12
N ALA A 49 -0.20 2.30 14.22
CA ALA A 49 0.34 2.70 15.52
C ALA A 49 1.53 1.81 15.95
N ASP A 50 1.45 0.51 15.68
CA ASP A 50 2.53 -0.44 15.96
C ASP A 50 3.78 -0.14 15.14
N MET A 51 3.63 0.16 13.83
CA MET A 51 4.74 0.56 12.98
C MET A 51 5.34 1.91 13.37
N GLN A 52 4.49 2.89 13.74
CA GLN A 52 4.95 4.19 14.23
C GLN A 52 5.82 4.04 15.49
N ASN A 53 5.42 3.16 16.41
CA ASN A 53 6.17 2.84 17.62
C ASN A 53 7.47 2.08 17.33
N ALA A 54 7.44 1.14 16.38
CA ALA A 54 8.60 0.32 16.04
C ALA A 54 9.68 1.06 15.25
N MET A 55 9.28 1.84 14.23
CA MET A 55 10.21 2.57 13.35
C MET A 55 10.63 3.92 13.91
N THR A 56 9.76 4.59 14.68
CA THR A 56 9.86 6.01 15.04
C THR A 56 9.88 6.96 13.83
N LYS A 57 9.60 8.24 14.07
CA LYS A 57 9.62 9.26 13.00
C LYS A 57 11.01 9.41 12.38
N GLU A 58 12.06 9.36 13.19
CA GLU A 58 13.46 9.45 12.72
C GLU A 58 13.86 8.24 11.85
N GLY A 59 13.35 7.05 12.17
CA GLY A 59 13.56 5.86 11.34
C GLY A 59 12.89 5.99 9.99
N VAL A 60 11.65 6.51 9.95
CA VAL A 60 10.95 6.79 8.68
C VAL A 60 11.69 7.85 7.86
N GLU A 61 12.18 8.90 8.50
CA GLU A 61 12.99 9.92 7.81
C GLU A 61 14.22 9.32 7.15
N ARG A 62 14.98 8.49 7.89
CA ARG A 62 16.17 7.82 7.38
C ARG A 62 15.84 6.90 6.20
N PHE A 63 14.75 6.14 6.33
CA PHE A 63 14.29 5.24 5.26
C PHE A 63 13.91 6.01 3.99
N VAL A 64 13.05 7.03 4.11
CA VAL A 64 12.54 7.80 2.96
C VAL A 64 13.67 8.55 2.27
N LYS A 65 14.51 9.27 3.04
CA LYS A 65 15.62 10.03 2.47
C LYS A 65 16.68 9.13 1.87
N GLY A 66 17.04 8.04 2.56
CA GLY A 66 18.01 7.06 2.03
C GLY A 66 17.55 6.44 0.71
N CYS A 67 16.28 6.03 0.63
CA CYS A 67 15.72 5.53 -0.62
C CYS A 67 15.73 6.60 -1.72
N TYR A 68 15.37 7.85 -1.40
CA TYR A 68 15.35 8.94 -2.38
C TYR A 68 16.76 9.27 -2.88
N GLU A 69 17.74 9.36 -1.99
CA GLU A 69 19.15 9.63 -2.33
C GLU A 69 19.75 8.52 -3.21
N GLN A 70 19.42 7.26 -2.93
CA GLN A 70 19.96 6.12 -3.64
C GLN A 70 19.23 5.87 -4.98
N PHE A 71 17.91 5.93 -4.97
CA PHE A 71 17.08 5.44 -6.07
C PHE A 71 16.40 6.56 -6.87
N GLY A 72 16.29 7.77 -6.30
CA GLY A 72 15.61 8.91 -6.88
C GLY A 72 14.09 8.88 -6.67
N ASN A 73 13.35 9.55 -7.55
CA ASN A 73 11.89 9.64 -7.44
C ASN A 73 11.23 8.29 -7.77
N LEU A 74 10.19 7.95 -7.03
CA LEU A 74 9.32 6.81 -7.31
C LEU A 74 8.33 7.18 -8.42
N LYS A 75 8.54 6.63 -9.62
CA LYS A 75 7.77 6.95 -10.84
C LYS A 75 6.47 6.18 -10.92
N THR A 76 6.52 4.88 -10.69
CA THR A 76 5.36 4.01 -10.82
C THR A 76 5.39 2.94 -9.73
N ILE A 77 4.19 2.52 -9.32
CA ILE A 77 3.97 1.35 -8.47
C ILE A 77 2.97 0.46 -9.21
N MET A 78 3.43 -0.65 -9.77
CA MET A 78 2.62 -1.55 -10.59
C MET A 78 2.33 -2.84 -9.83
N PHE A 79 1.05 -3.12 -9.58
CA PHE A 79 0.64 -4.35 -8.91
C PHE A 79 1.08 -5.59 -9.69
N LYS A 80 1.65 -6.56 -8.97
CA LYS A 80 2.12 -7.83 -9.51
C LYS A 80 1.19 -8.96 -9.09
N GLU A 81 1.07 -9.18 -7.78
CA GLU A 81 0.31 -10.28 -7.21
C GLU A 81 0.03 -10.05 -5.73
N THR A 82 -0.88 -10.86 -5.17
CA THR A 82 -1.06 -10.99 -3.72
C THR A 82 -0.76 -12.42 -3.34
N THR A 83 0.12 -12.63 -2.35
CA THR A 83 0.44 -13.95 -1.80
C THR A 83 0.34 -13.89 -0.29
N GLU A 84 -0.50 -14.74 0.31
CA GLU A 84 -0.69 -14.83 1.77
C GLU A 84 -1.02 -13.48 2.44
N GLY A 85 -1.78 -12.62 1.74
CA GLY A 85 -2.16 -11.28 2.22
C GLY A 85 -1.11 -10.19 2.00
N VAL A 86 0.08 -10.55 1.51
CA VAL A 86 1.12 -9.59 1.11
C VAL A 86 0.88 -9.17 -0.34
N HIS A 87 0.70 -7.87 -0.57
CA HIS A 87 0.58 -7.31 -1.91
C HIS A 87 1.96 -6.93 -2.44
N ARG A 88 2.34 -7.49 -3.59
CA ARG A 88 3.60 -7.24 -4.27
C ARG A 88 3.43 -6.31 -5.44
N TYR A 89 4.37 -5.40 -5.60
CA TYR A 89 4.41 -4.42 -6.68
C TYR A 89 5.81 -4.33 -7.28
N ASN A 90 5.90 -3.98 -8.56
CA ASN A 90 7.12 -3.40 -9.12
C ASN A 90 7.10 -1.89 -8.84
N ALA A 91 8.05 -1.42 -8.04
CA ALA A 91 8.27 -0.02 -7.74
C ALA A 91 9.42 0.50 -8.62
N GLU A 92 9.08 1.31 -9.63
CA GLU A 92 10.06 1.89 -10.55
C GLU A 92 10.51 3.24 -10.01
N PHE A 93 11.78 3.33 -9.61
CA PHE A 93 12.45 4.58 -9.27
C PHE A 93 13.23 5.12 -10.48
N ASP A 94 13.80 6.32 -10.36
CA ASP A 94 14.66 6.91 -11.41
C ASP A 94 15.84 5.99 -11.78
N ASN A 95 16.46 5.35 -10.78
CA ASN A 95 17.72 4.63 -10.98
C ASN A 95 17.58 3.09 -10.94
N VAL A 96 16.45 2.55 -10.47
CA VAL A 96 16.27 1.11 -10.25
C VAL A 96 14.79 0.73 -10.22
N THR A 97 14.48 -0.54 -10.49
CA THR A 97 13.17 -1.13 -10.17
C THR A 97 13.33 -2.13 -9.03
N LEU A 98 12.52 -2.00 -7.99
CA LEU A 98 12.52 -2.86 -6.81
C LEU A 98 11.18 -3.58 -6.68
N ILE A 99 11.18 -4.74 -6.02
CA ILE A 99 9.96 -5.34 -5.50
C ILE A 99 9.56 -4.60 -4.24
N MET A 100 8.35 -4.06 -4.22
CA MET A 100 7.73 -3.52 -3.02
C MET A 100 6.74 -4.54 -2.48
N GLU A 101 6.94 -4.95 -1.23
CA GLU A 101 5.96 -5.74 -0.48
C GLU A 101 5.23 -4.82 0.49
N LEU A 102 3.90 -4.90 0.50
CA LEU A 102 3.03 -4.04 1.28
C LEU A 102 1.94 -4.88 1.95
N MET A 103 1.78 -4.69 3.25
CA MET A 103 0.64 -5.20 4.00
C MET A 103 -0.05 -4.03 4.69
N LEU A 104 -1.36 -3.93 4.49
CA LEU A 104 -2.21 -2.98 5.19
C LEU A 104 -2.94 -3.66 6.34
N THR A 105 -3.14 -2.91 7.42
CA THR A 105 -4.09 -3.25 8.47
C THR A 105 -5.53 -3.09 7.98
N ASP A 106 -6.50 -3.60 8.75
CA ASP A 106 -7.93 -3.54 8.40
C ASP A 106 -8.48 -2.11 8.21
N ASP A 107 -7.84 -1.11 8.83
CA ASP A 107 -8.17 0.32 8.68
C ASP A 107 -7.37 1.03 7.56
N GLY A 108 -6.61 0.27 6.76
CA GLY A 108 -5.88 0.76 5.59
C GLY A 108 -4.55 1.45 5.89
N LYS A 109 -4.03 1.34 7.12
CA LYS A 109 -2.70 1.82 7.49
C LYS A 109 -1.62 0.83 7.08
N ILE A 110 -0.40 1.32 6.87
CA ILE A 110 0.75 0.47 6.53
C ILE A 110 1.18 -0.28 7.78
N GLY A 111 0.96 -1.60 7.78
CA GLY A 111 1.45 -2.53 8.80
C GLY A 111 2.84 -3.06 8.47
N GLU A 112 3.16 -3.19 7.19
CA GLU A 112 4.48 -3.59 6.70
C GLU A 112 4.75 -2.96 5.34
N ILE A 113 5.97 -2.45 5.13
CA ILE A 113 6.45 -2.01 3.82
C ILE A 113 7.95 -2.30 3.72
N GLN A 114 8.35 -2.94 2.63
CA GLN A 114 9.76 -3.17 2.33
C GLN A 114 10.05 -3.16 0.84
N PHE A 115 11.29 -2.81 0.49
CA PHE A 115 11.81 -2.85 -0.88
C PHE A 115 12.94 -3.88 -0.99
N GLN A 116 12.90 -4.69 -2.04
CA GLN A 116 13.88 -5.75 -2.32
C GLN A 116 14.34 -5.66 -3.79
N GLU A 117 15.56 -6.08 -4.07
CA GLU A 117 16.03 -6.23 -5.45
C GLU A 117 15.22 -7.33 -6.17
N LEU A 118 15.10 -7.20 -7.50
CA LEU A 118 14.37 -8.14 -8.37
C LEU A 118 15.04 -9.53 -8.43
#